data_AF-A0A7S1H7B2-F1
#
_entry.id   AF-A0A7S1H7B2-F1
#
_cell.length_a   1.000
_cell.length_b   1.000
_cell.length_c   1.000
_cell.angle_alpha   90.00
_cell.angle_beta   90.00
_cell.angle_gamma   90.00
#
_symmetry.space_group_name_H-M   'P 1'
#
loop_
_entity.id
_entity.type
_entity.pdbx_description
1 polymer ?
#
loop_
_entity_poly.entity_id
_entity_poly.type
_entity_poly.pdbx_seq_one_letter_code
_entity_poly.pdbx_strand_id
1 'polypeptide(L)'
;GGWARIPSLLRRTKSACNPPGRPYHSTHVAVQQKHGKRFNPCKRRSTMLTAEQVLAAHKANVETLFGLTNKAFEGVEKLVELNLQVAKTALTEVADTTAAALSVKDAQELLALQAALLQPTAEKAASYSRHVYDIASSTGSEVAKVAEAQFADAQKKFTAVVDNAAKNAPAGTENAVALVKSAVAAANNAFESVQKAAKQAVEVAESNFQAATSQAVKATQTATRATKRAA
;
A
#
# COMPACT_ATOMS: atom_id res chain seq x y z
N GLY A 1 -55.80 5.25 12.76
CA GLY A 1 -56.19 6.66 12.58
C GLY A 1 -54.95 7.53 12.62
N GLY A 2 -54.88 8.50 11.71
CA GLY A 2 -54.09 9.73 11.91
C GLY A 2 -52.58 9.65 11.67
N TRP A 3 -52.16 9.61 10.41
CA TRP A 3 -50.94 10.32 10.01
C TRP A 3 -51.19 11.84 10.15
N ALA A 4 -50.58 12.46 11.15
CA ALA A 4 -50.47 13.91 11.32
C ALA A 4 -49.22 14.38 10.54
N ARG A 5 -49.36 15.19 9.48
CA ARG A 5 -49.42 16.66 9.42
C ARG A 5 -48.08 17.35 9.02
N ILE A 6 -48.07 17.73 7.73
CA ILE A 6 -47.67 19.01 7.09
C ILE A 6 -46.16 19.39 6.98
N PRO A 7 -45.77 20.39 6.13
CA PRO A 7 -45.29 20.20 4.75
C PRO A 7 -43.95 20.93 4.49
N SER A 8 -43.36 20.78 3.30
CA SER A 8 -42.84 21.91 2.49
C SER A 8 -42.03 21.40 1.29
N LEU A 9 -42.02 22.19 0.22
CA LEU A 9 -41.07 22.13 -0.92
C LEU A 9 -41.36 21.19 -2.10
N LEU A 10 -42.63 20.89 -2.39
CA LEU A 10 -43.05 20.48 -3.75
C LEU A 10 -43.73 21.64 -4.50
N ARG A 11 -42.95 22.66 -4.89
CA ARG A 11 -43.35 23.64 -5.90
C ARG A 11 -42.13 24.39 -6.44
N ARG A 12 -42.02 24.46 -7.78
CA ARG A 12 -40.86 24.91 -8.61
C ARG A 12 -39.86 23.77 -8.83
N THR A 13 -39.93 23.02 -9.93
CA THR A 13 -39.51 23.47 -11.27
C THR A 13 -40.21 22.66 -12.38
N LYS A 14 -41.43 23.06 -12.77
CA LYS A 14 -42.05 22.64 -14.04
C LYS A 14 -42.58 23.87 -14.77
N SER A 15 -41.69 24.80 -15.12
CA SER A 15 -42.00 25.92 -16.02
C SER A 15 -40.74 26.36 -16.75
N ALA A 16 -40.47 25.77 -17.92
CA ALA A 16 -39.67 26.37 -19.00
C ALA A 16 -39.65 25.44 -20.23
N CYS A 17 -40.82 25.16 -20.83
CA CYS A 17 -40.93 24.59 -22.18
C CYS A 17 -42.30 24.97 -22.75
N ASN A 18 -42.51 26.25 -23.06
CA ASN A 18 -43.60 26.66 -23.96
C ASN A 18 -43.16 27.94 -24.69
N PRO A 19 -43.15 27.97 -26.04
CA PRO A 19 -42.89 29.22 -26.77
C PRO A 19 -44.20 30.00 -26.95
N PRO A 20 -44.22 31.34 -26.79
CA PRO A 20 -45.37 32.11 -27.22
C PRO A 20 -45.22 32.43 -28.71
N GLY A 21 -46.17 31.97 -29.52
CA GLY A 21 -46.40 32.51 -30.86
C GLY A 21 -47.32 33.72 -30.80
N ARG A 22 -47.06 34.74 -31.63
CA ARG A 22 -48.04 35.53 -32.41
C ARG A 22 -47.31 36.48 -33.40
N PRO A 23 -48.01 37.00 -34.45
CA PRO A 23 -47.40 37.21 -35.77
C PRO A 23 -47.32 38.69 -36.25
N TYR A 24 -46.66 38.84 -37.42
CA TYR A 24 -46.72 39.90 -38.46
C TYR A 24 -45.59 40.96 -38.60
N HIS A 25 -44.95 40.86 -39.78
CA HIS A 25 -44.24 41.81 -40.68
C HIS A 25 -43.14 42.74 -40.16
N SER A 26 -41.88 42.56 -40.61
CA SER A 26 -41.42 43.10 -41.90
C SER A 26 -40.04 42.53 -42.30
N THR A 27 -39.81 42.55 -43.61
CA THR A 27 -38.68 42.11 -44.44
C THR A 27 -37.27 42.18 -43.83
N HIS A 28 -36.49 41.08 -43.95
CA HIS A 28 -35.28 40.98 -44.79
C HIS A 28 -34.73 39.53 -44.80
N VAL A 29 -34.78 38.94 -46.00
CA VAL A 29 -33.90 37.93 -46.61
C VAL A 29 -33.35 36.77 -45.74
N ALA A 30 -33.83 35.58 -46.09
CA ALA A 30 -33.34 34.28 -45.65
C ALA A 30 -31.91 33.95 -46.14
N VAL A 31 -31.11 33.32 -45.27
CA VAL A 31 -30.14 32.29 -45.69
C VAL A 31 -30.30 31.05 -44.79
N GLN A 32 -31.13 30.15 -45.31
CA GLN A 32 -31.10 28.68 -45.24
C GLN A 32 -30.20 28.01 -44.19
N GLN A 33 -30.83 27.60 -43.10
CA GLN A 33 -31.01 26.19 -42.71
C GLN A 33 -30.27 25.13 -43.56
N LYS A 34 -29.24 24.50 -42.97
CA LYS A 34 -28.90 23.10 -43.30
C LYS A 34 -28.40 22.34 -42.07
N HIS A 35 -28.99 21.16 -41.91
CA HIS A 35 -28.71 20.09 -40.94
C HIS A 35 -29.34 20.22 -39.55
N GLY A 36 -30.55 19.67 -39.45
CA GLY A 36 -31.25 19.45 -38.20
C GLY A 36 -30.55 18.42 -37.31
N LYS A 37 -30.14 18.86 -36.13
CA LYS A 37 -30.21 18.07 -34.89
C LYS A 37 -30.68 19.00 -33.79
N ARG A 38 -31.94 18.84 -33.35
CA ARG A 38 -32.48 19.51 -32.16
C ARG A 38 -31.57 19.18 -30.97
N PHE A 39 -30.81 20.16 -30.50
CA PHE A 39 -30.05 20.07 -29.27
C PHE A 39 -31.06 20.02 -28.12
N ASN A 40 -31.29 18.84 -27.53
CA ASN A 40 -32.14 18.66 -26.35
C ASN A 40 -31.27 18.86 -25.09
N PRO A 41 -31.36 20.00 -24.37
CA PRO A 41 -30.52 20.28 -23.20
C PRO A 41 -30.84 19.39 -21.98
N CYS A 42 -31.93 18.61 -22.02
CA CYS A 42 -32.29 17.68 -20.95
C CYS A 42 -31.58 16.32 -21.02
N LYS A 43 -30.79 16.03 -22.07
CA LYS A 43 -29.96 14.82 -22.12
C LYS A 43 -28.59 15.08 -21.47
N ARG A 44 -28.58 15.70 -20.29
CA ARG A 44 -27.45 15.56 -19.36
C ARG A 44 -27.44 14.10 -18.93
N ARG A 45 -26.64 13.30 -19.63
CA ARG A 45 -26.20 11.99 -19.16
C ARG A 45 -25.45 12.26 -17.86
N SER A 46 -26.15 12.13 -16.74
CA SER A 46 -25.53 12.04 -15.43
C SER A 46 -24.55 10.89 -15.50
N THR A 47 -23.26 11.20 -15.56
CA THR A 47 -22.17 10.30 -15.20
C THR A 47 -22.28 10.02 -13.70
N MET A 48 -23.31 9.28 -13.30
CA MET A 48 -23.34 8.64 -12.01
C MET A 48 -22.53 7.36 -12.15
N LEU A 49 -21.55 7.17 -11.28
CA LEU A 49 -20.96 5.86 -11.00
C LEU A 49 -22.12 4.85 -10.91
N THR A 50 -22.10 3.84 -11.76
CA THR A 50 -23.21 2.86 -11.77
C THR A 50 -23.23 2.14 -10.43
N ALA A 51 -24.42 1.73 -9.95
CA ALA A 51 -24.53 1.00 -8.69
C ALA A 51 -23.61 -0.24 -8.66
N GLU A 52 -23.40 -0.88 -9.82
CA GLU A 52 -22.45 -1.98 -10.01
C GLU A 52 -20.99 -1.58 -9.76
N GLN A 53 -20.55 -0.38 -10.17
CA GLN A 53 -19.20 0.12 -9.92
C GLN A 53 -18.97 0.41 -8.44
N VAL A 54 -19.99 0.92 -7.74
CA VAL A 54 -19.94 1.17 -6.29
C VAL A 54 -19.88 -0.16 -5.53
N LEU A 55 -20.70 -1.13 -5.90
CA LEU A 55 -20.71 -2.46 -5.27
C LEU A 55 -19.38 -3.19 -5.48
N ALA A 56 -18.82 -3.13 -6.69
CA ALA A 56 -17.52 -3.73 -7.02
C ALA A 56 -16.38 -3.06 -6.24
N ALA A 57 -16.41 -1.74 -6.05
CA ALA A 57 -15.43 -1.03 -5.23
C ALA A 57 -15.53 -1.44 -3.75
N HIS A 58 -16.74 -1.57 -3.20
CA HIS A 58 -16.91 -2.06 -1.82
C HIS A 58 -16.39 -3.49 -1.65
N LYS A 59 -16.69 -4.39 -2.60
CA LYS A 59 -16.19 -5.77 -2.55
C LYS A 59 -14.66 -5.82 -2.59
N ALA A 60 -14.03 -5.08 -3.51
CA ALA A 60 -12.57 -5.02 -3.62
C ALA A 60 -11.91 -4.45 -2.35
N ASN A 61 -12.53 -3.45 -1.71
CA ASN A 61 -12.03 -2.89 -0.45
C ASN A 61 -12.10 -3.91 0.69
N VAL A 62 -13.18 -4.70 0.76
CA VAL A 62 -13.35 -5.75 1.77
C VAL A 62 -12.35 -6.89 1.56
N GLU A 63 -12.16 -7.35 0.33
CA GLU A 63 -11.13 -8.36 -0.01
C GLU A 63 -9.72 -7.86 0.34
N THR A 64 -9.43 -6.59 0.06
CA THR A 64 -8.15 -5.95 0.42
C THR A 64 -7.95 -5.92 1.93
N LEU A 65 -8.98 -5.52 2.70
CA LEU A 65 -8.96 -5.50 4.16
C LEU A 65 -8.69 -6.89 4.74
N PHE A 66 -9.44 -7.90 4.30
CA PHE A 66 -9.22 -9.28 4.75
C PHE A 66 -7.83 -9.80 4.39
N GLY A 67 -7.34 -9.49 3.18
CA GLY A 67 -5.98 -9.83 2.75
C GLY A 67 -4.91 -9.22 3.66
N LEU A 68 -5.02 -7.91 3.95
CA LEU A 68 -4.10 -7.21 4.86
C LEU A 68 -4.17 -7.75 6.28
N THR A 69 -5.38 -8.00 6.80
CA THR A 69 -5.57 -8.58 8.14
C THR A 69 -4.93 -9.97 8.22
N ASN A 70 -5.12 -10.83 7.22
CA ASN A 70 -4.48 -12.14 7.17
C ASN A 70 -2.94 -12.02 7.16
N LYS A 71 -2.38 -11.06 6.41
CA LYS A 71 -0.92 -10.82 6.41
C LYS A 71 -0.40 -10.29 7.74
N ALA A 72 -1.16 -9.44 8.42
CA ALA A 72 -0.80 -8.99 9.77
C ALA A 72 -0.80 -10.17 10.76
N PHE A 73 -1.79 -11.06 10.70
CA PHE A 73 -1.81 -12.28 11.51
C PHE A 73 -0.64 -13.22 11.19
N GLU A 74 -0.31 -13.43 9.90
CA GLU A 74 0.87 -14.22 9.50
C GLU A 74 2.16 -13.65 10.09
N GLY A 75 2.29 -12.32 10.17
CA GLY A 75 3.42 -11.66 10.83
C GLY A 75 3.48 -11.94 12.35
N VAL A 76 2.33 -11.92 13.03
CA VAL A 76 2.23 -12.28 14.45
C VAL A 76 2.55 -13.75 14.68
N GLU A 77 2.05 -14.65 13.84
CA GLU A 77 2.37 -16.09 13.89
C GLU A 77 3.88 -16.33 13.80
N LYS A 78 4.56 -15.68 12.85
CA LYS A 78 6.03 -15.76 12.71
C LYS A 78 6.77 -15.21 13.94
N LEU A 79 6.28 -14.14 14.56
CA LEU A 79 6.87 -13.62 15.80
C LEU A 79 6.69 -14.59 16.96
N VAL A 80 5.52 -15.21 17.10
CA VAL A 80 5.28 -16.22 18.13
C VAL A 80 6.15 -17.46 17.89
N GLU A 81 6.24 -17.91 16.65
CA GLU A 81 7.12 -19.02 16.25
C GLU A 81 8.59 -18.72 16.57
N LEU A 82 9.07 -17.51 16.26
CA LEU A 82 10.41 -17.06 16.62
C LEU A 82 10.64 -17.12 18.14
N ASN A 83 9.71 -16.61 18.95
CA ASN A 83 9.83 -16.65 20.42
C ASN A 83 9.85 -18.09 20.95
N LEU A 84 9.05 -18.99 20.37
CA LEU A 84 9.06 -20.42 20.74
C LEU A 84 10.39 -21.09 20.36
N GLN A 85 10.95 -20.78 19.20
CA GLN A 85 12.27 -21.29 18.79
C GLN A 85 13.37 -20.79 19.74
N VAL A 86 13.35 -19.51 20.13
CA VAL A 86 14.29 -18.95 21.11
C VAL A 86 14.14 -19.65 22.46
N ALA A 87 12.91 -19.83 22.96
CA ALA A 87 12.66 -20.51 24.24
C ALA A 87 13.15 -21.97 24.22
N LYS A 88 12.88 -22.70 23.14
CA LYS A 88 13.36 -24.09 22.97
C LYS A 88 14.89 -24.17 22.92
N THR A 89 15.51 -23.23 22.22
CA THR A 89 16.97 -23.12 22.11
C THR A 89 17.57 -22.81 23.48
N ALA A 90 17.02 -21.83 24.20
CA ALA A 90 17.44 -21.46 25.55
C ALA A 90 17.32 -22.63 26.55
N LEU A 91 16.23 -23.41 26.50
CA LEU A 91 16.07 -24.60 27.34
C LEU A 91 17.13 -25.67 27.06
N THR A 92 17.43 -25.92 25.79
CA THR A 92 18.46 -26.88 25.37
C THR A 92 19.83 -26.41 25.86
N GLU A 93 20.12 -25.12 25.69
CA GLU A 93 21.39 -24.52 26.13
C GLU A 93 21.55 -24.52 27.64
N VAL A 94 20.48 -24.29 28.42
CA VAL A 94 20.54 -24.40 29.88
C VAL A 94 20.85 -25.83 30.30
N ALA A 95 20.25 -26.84 29.65
CA ALA A 95 20.56 -28.24 29.92
C ALA A 95 22.03 -28.57 29.60
N ASP A 96 22.52 -28.16 28.43
CA ASP A 96 23.91 -28.35 28.02
C ASP A 96 24.89 -27.63 28.94
N THR A 97 24.58 -26.39 29.32
CA THR A 97 25.38 -25.58 30.25
C THR A 97 25.43 -26.21 31.63
N THR A 98 24.31 -26.75 32.11
CA THR A 98 24.25 -27.45 33.41
C THR A 98 25.10 -28.72 33.37
N ALA A 99 25.01 -29.51 32.30
CA ALA A 99 25.83 -30.70 32.12
C ALA A 99 27.33 -30.36 32.03
N ALA A 100 27.68 -29.30 31.30
CA ALA A 100 29.05 -28.81 31.18
C ALA A 100 29.58 -28.30 32.53
N ALA A 101 28.78 -27.52 33.27
CA ALA A 101 29.15 -27.02 34.59
C ALA A 101 29.41 -28.13 35.61
N LEU A 102 28.60 -29.21 35.58
CA LEU A 102 28.80 -30.40 36.42
C LEU A 102 30.04 -31.22 36.04
N SER A 103 30.61 -30.98 34.85
CA SER A 103 31.77 -31.71 34.33
C SER A 103 33.10 -30.96 34.51
N VAL A 104 33.06 -29.71 34.99
CA VAL A 104 34.24 -28.86 35.22
C VAL A 104 35.07 -29.43 36.38
N LYS A 105 36.36 -29.65 36.15
CA LYS A 105 37.30 -30.24 37.11
C LYS A 105 38.22 -29.23 37.77
N ASP A 106 38.42 -28.07 37.15
CA ASP A 106 39.30 -27.01 37.65
C ASP A 106 38.80 -25.59 37.31
N ALA A 107 39.42 -24.59 37.94
CA ALA A 107 39.05 -23.19 37.75
C ALA A 107 39.33 -22.67 36.33
N GLN A 108 40.23 -23.32 35.59
CA GLN A 108 40.59 -22.96 34.22
C GLN A 108 39.50 -23.40 33.23
N GLU A 109 38.93 -24.59 33.43
CA GLU A 109 37.76 -25.09 32.71
C GLU A 109 36.50 -24.24 33.01
N LEU A 110 36.36 -23.68 34.21
CA LEU A 110 35.26 -22.77 34.55
C LEU A 110 35.33 -21.45 33.78
N LEU A 111 36.52 -20.85 33.69
CA LEU A 111 36.75 -19.65 32.88
C LEU A 111 36.53 -19.90 31.38
N ALA A 112 36.94 -21.08 30.91
CA ALA A 112 36.65 -21.52 29.54
C ALA A 112 35.15 -21.66 29.28
N LEU A 113 34.39 -22.22 30.24
CA LEU A 113 32.93 -22.34 30.16
C LEU A 113 32.25 -20.97 30.14
N GLN A 114 32.67 -20.04 31.01
CA GLN A 114 32.12 -18.67 31.03
C GLN A 114 32.38 -17.94 29.71
N ALA A 115 33.59 -18.07 29.14
CA ALA A 115 33.91 -17.51 27.84
C ALA A 115 33.07 -18.15 26.72
N ALA A 116 32.84 -19.47 26.77
CA ALA A 116 32.02 -20.20 25.81
C ALA A 116 30.53 -19.81 25.85
N LEU A 117 30.01 -19.42 27.01
CA LEU A 117 28.63 -18.93 27.18
C LEU A 117 28.45 -17.48 26.71
N LEU A 118 29.48 -16.63 26.90
CA LEU A 118 29.45 -15.24 26.46
C LEU A 118 29.64 -15.10 24.94
N GLN A 119 30.33 -16.05 24.31
CA GLN A 119 30.63 -15.97 22.88
C GLN A 119 29.39 -15.98 21.99
N PRO A 120 28.36 -16.84 22.17
CA PRO A 120 27.21 -16.92 21.27
C PRO A 120 26.06 -15.94 21.59
N THR A 121 26.09 -15.18 22.69
CA THR A 121 24.96 -14.33 23.08
C THR A 121 24.78 -13.13 22.16
N ALA A 122 25.86 -12.53 21.67
CA ALA A 122 25.77 -11.44 20.71
C ALA A 122 25.28 -11.91 19.34
N GLU A 123 25.75 -13.06 18.87
CA GLU A 123 25.31 -13.69 17.62
C GLU A 123 23.82 -14.06 17.69
N LYS A 124 23.33 -14.54 18.84
CA LYS A 124 21.90 -14.82 19.07
C LYS A 124 21.05 -13.56 19.09
N ALA A 125 21.49 -12.52 19.80
CA ALA A 125 20.78 -11.23 19.83
C ALA A 125 20.74 -10.57 18.44
N ALA A 126 21.85 -10.66 17.70
CA ALA A 126 21.97 -10.24 16.31
C ALA A 126 21.02 -11.01 15.39
N SER A 127 20.97 -12.33 15.52
CA SER A 127 20.05 -13.20 14.75
C SER A 127 18.60 -12.89 15.08
N TYR A 128 18.22 -12.79 16.36
CA TYR A 128 16.87 -12.41 16.78
C TYR A 128 16.45 -11.06 16.19
N SER A 129 17.33 -10.05 16.28
CA SER A 129 17.06 -8.72 15.73
C SER A 129 16.87 -8.75 14.21
N ARG A 130 17.67 -9.57 13.49
CA ARG A 130 17.47 -9.81 12.04
C ARG A 130 16.13 -10.46 11.75
N HIS A 131 15.76 -11.52 12.45
CA HIS A 131 14.48 -12.19 12.23
C HIS A 131 13.28 -11.26 12.48
N VAL A 132 13.34 -10.42 13.53
CA VAL A 132 12.30 -9.41 13.78
C VAL A 132 12.25 -8.39 12.65
N TYR A 133 13.41 -7.91 12.17
CA TYR A 133 13.47 -7.00 11.02
C TYR A 133 12.87 -7.62 9.76
N ASP A 134 13.20 -8.88 9.45
CA ASP A 134 12.70 -9.59 8.27
C ASP A 134 11.18 -9.80 8.33
N ILE A 135 10.62 -10.10 9.51
CA ILE A 135 9.17 -10.22 9.69
C ILE A 135 8.48 -8.87 9.48
N ALA A 136 9.02 -7.80 10.06
CA ALA A 136 8.47 -6.46 9.92
C ALA A 136 8.57 -5.95 8.48
N SER A 137 9.72 -6.12 7.82
CA SER A 137 9.97 -5.67 6.45
C SER A 137 9.13 -6.45 5.43
N SER A 138 9.01 -7.77 5.60
CA SER A 138 8.13 -8.58 4.74
C SER A 138 6.67 -8.20 4.88
N THR A 139 6.19 -7.97 6.10
CA THR A 139 4.81 -7.49 6.34
C THR A 139 4.59 -6.11 5.69
N GLY A 140 5.53 -5.18 5.86
CA GLY A 140 5.47 -3.86 5.23
C GLY A 140 5.50 -3.92 3.71
N SER A 141 6.26 -4.86 3.13
CA SER A 141 6.31 -5.08 1.68
C SER A 141 4.96 -5.55 1.12
N GLU A 142 4.23 -6.43 1.83
CA GLU A 142 2.90 -6.86 1.42
C GLU A 142 1.90 -5.70 1.41
N VAL A 143 1.96 -4.80 2.41
CA VAL A 143 1.14 -3.58 2.43
C VAL A 143 1.48 -2.67 1.24
N ALA A 144 2.77 -2.51 0.93
CA ALA A 144 3.23 -1.72 -0.22
C ALA A 144 2.71 -2.32 -1.54
N LYS A 145 2.76 -3.64 -1.73
CA LYS A 145 2.21 -4.33 -2.91
C LYS A 145 0.71 -4.09 -3.09
N VAL A 146 -0.05 -4.10 -1.98
CA VAL A 146 -1.48 -3.77 -2.03
C VAL A 146 -1.70 -2.34 -2.51
N ALA A 147 -0.91 -1.38 -2.03
CA ALA A 147 -0.99 0.02 -2.48
C ALA A 147 -0.63 0.15 -3.97
N GLU A 148 0.41 -0.55 -4.43
CA GLU A 148 0.79 -0.60 -5.84
C GLU A 148 -0.31 -1.19 -6.73
N ALA A 149 -0.96 -2.27 -6.30
CA ALA A 149 -2.06 -2.89 -7.02
C ALA A 149 -3.27 -1.93 -7.14
N GLN A 150 -3.63 -1.24 -6.06
CA GLN A 150 -4.72 -0.26 -6.07
C GLN A 150 -4.40 0.94 -6.99
N PHE A 151 -3.16 1.43 -6.97
CA PHE A 151 -2.71 2.47 -7.89
C PHE A 151 -2.81 2.02 -9.36
N ALA A 152 -2.30 0.83 -9.67
CA ALA A 152 -2.35 0.28 -11.03
C ALA A 152 -3.79 0.10 -11.54
N ASP A 153 -4.71 -0.35 -10.67
CA ASP A 153 -6.12 -0.48 -11.02
C ASP A 153 -6.82 0.87 -11.21
N ALA A 154 -6.50 1.86 -10.38
CA ALA A 154 -6.99 3.23 -10.56
C ALA A 154 -6.51 3.83 -11.88
N GLN A 155 -5.23 3.65 -12.21
CA GLN A 155 -4.63 4.07 -13.46
C GLN A 155 -5.35 3.42 -14.66
N LYS A 156 -5.56 2.09 -14.64
CA LYS A 156 -6.29 1.37 -15.71
C LYS A 156 -7.70 1.93 -15.90
N LYS A 157 -8.44 2.14 -14.81
CA LYS A 157 -9.79 2.71 -14.85
C LYS A 157 -9.78 4.11 -15.45
N PHE A 158 -8.82 4.95 -15.05
CA PHE A 158 -8.67 6.30 -15.57
C PHE A 158 -8.34 6.29 -17.07
N THR A 159 -7.36 5.50 -17.50
CA THR A 159 -7.01 5.35 -18.93
C THR A 159 -8.21 4.87 -19.75
N ALA A 160 -8.98 3.90 -19.24
CA ALA A 160 -10.19 3.42 -19.92
C ALA A 160 -11.26 4.52 -20.05
N VAL A 161 -11.40 5.42 -19.07
CA VAL A 161 -12.30 6.57 -19.15
C VAL A 161 -11.80 7.58 -20.18
N VAL A 162 -10.49 7.88 -20.19
CA VAL A 162 -9.88 8.80 -21.15
C VAL A 162 -10.02 8.27 -22.58
N ASP A 163 -9.75 6.98 -22.81
CA ASP A 163 -9.89 6.37 -24.13
C ASP A 163 -11.35 6.29 -24.59
N ASN A 164 -12.30 6.00 -23.69
CA ASN A 164 -13.73 6.07 -24.01
C ASN A 164 -14.17 7.49 -24.33
N ALA A 165 -13.71 8.49 -23.57
CA ALA A 165 -14.01 9.89 -23.84
C ALA A 165 -13.45 10.32 -25.20
N ALA A 166 -12.19 9.98 -25.49
CA ALA A 166 -11.53 10.28 -26.77
C ALA A 166 -12.27 9.69 -27.97
N LYS A 167 -12.72 8.43 -27.89
CA LYS A 167 -13.49 7.77 -28.94
C LYS A 167 -14.86 8.39 -29.20
N ASN A 168 -15.42 9.09 -28.21
CA ASN A 168 -16.76 9.67 -28.26
C ASN A 168 -16.74 11.22 -28.30
N ALA A 169 -15.58 11.86 -28.39
CA ALA A 169 -15.45 13.30 -28.33
C ALA A 169 -15.68 13.96 -29.71
N PRO A 170 -16.27 15.17 -29.76
CA PRO A 170 -16.43 15.94 -31.00
C PRO A 170 -15.07 16.25 -31.64
N ALA A 171 -15.05 16.38 -32.98
CA ALA A 171 -13.88 16.83 -33.72
C ALA A 171 -13.31 18.14 -33.13
N GLY A 172 -12.00 18.20 -32.89
CA GLY A 172 -11.30 19.35 -32.28
C GLY A 172 -10.84 19.15 -30.83
N THR A 173 -11.01 17.95 -30.26
CA THR A 173 -10.59 17.60 -28.87
C THR A 173 -9.28 16.80 -28.80
N GLU A 174 -8.65 16.52 -29.93
CA GLU A 174 -7.48 15.65 -30.09
C GLU A 174 -6.27 16.16 -29.29
N ASN A 175 -6.07 17.48 -29.25
CA ASN A 175 -4.99 18.12 -28.48
C ASN A 175 -5.20 17.98 -26.96
N ALA A 176 -6.45 18.03 -26.49
CA ALA A 176 -6.76 17.86 -25.07
C ALA A 176 -6.55 16.41 -24.62
N VAL A 177 -6.96 15.43 -25.44
CA VAL A 177 -6.71 14.00 -25.17
C VAL A 177 -5.20 13.71 -25.16
N ALA A 178 -4.44 14.30 -26.09
CA ALA A 178 -2.98 14.14 -26.12
C ALA A 178 -2.32 14.68 -24.84
N LEU A 179 -2.71 15.86 -24.36
CA LEU A 179 -2.20 16.42 -23.10
C LEU A 179 -2.52 15.54 -21.89
N VAL A 180 -3.74 14.99 -21.81
CA VAL A 180 -4.13 14.07 -20.73
C VAL A 180 -3.29 12.79 -20.78
N LYS A 181 -3.07 12.20 -21.96
CA LYS A 181 -2.21 11.01 -22.10
C LYS A 181 -0.76 11.29 -21.70
N SER A 182 -0.22 12.45 -22.07
CA SER A 182 1.11 12.88 -21.64
C SER A 182 1.19 13.05 -20.12
N ALA A 183 0.15 13.60 -19.49
CA ALA A 183 0.09 13.73 -18.04
C ALA A 183 0.06 12.36 -17.33
N VAL A 184 -0.68 11.37 -17.88
CA VAL A 184 -0.67 9.99 -17.36
C VAL A 184 0.70 9.36 -17.50
N ALA A 185 1.37 9.54 -18.64
CA ALA A 185 2.73 9.04 -18.83
C ALA A 185 3.73 9.70 -17.84
N ALA A 186 3.61 11.00 -17.59
CA ALA A 186 4.42 11.68 -16.59
C ALA A 186 4.16 11.16 -15.16
N ALA A 187 2.89 10.92 -14.80
CA ALA A 187 2.52 10.35 -13.51
C ALA A 187 3.11 8.94 -13.31
N ASN A 188 3.11 8.10 -14.36
CA ASN A 188 3.72 6.76 -14.30
C ASN A 188 5.23 6.83 -14.08
N ASN A 189 5.93 7.70 -14.81
CA ASN A 189 7.37 7.89 -14.62
C ASN A 189 7.72 8.40 -13.21
N ALA A 190 6.89 9.30 -12.67
CA ALA A 190 7.05 9.75 -11.28
C ALA A 190 6.83 8.60 -10.29
N PHE A 191 5.82 7.76 -10.51
CA PHE A 191 5.55 6.60 -9.66
C PHE A 191 6.68 5.57 -9.70
N GLU A 192 7.22 5.24 -10.87
CA GLU A 192 8.41 4.39 -11.01
C GLU A 192 9.62 4.98 -10.28
N SER A 193 9.80 6.30 -10.32
CA SER A 193 10.88 6.99 -9.61
C SER A 193 10.73 6.87 -8.09
N VAL A 194 9.49 7.01 -7.58
CA VAL A 194 9.18 6.79 -6.16
C VAL A 194 9.43 5.34 -5.76
N GLN A 195 9.00 4.37 -6.57
CA GLN A 195 9.28 2.94 -6.30
C GLN A 195 10.78 2.65 -6.24
N LYS A 196 11.56 3.19 -7.18
CA LYS A 196 13.02 3.05 -7.16
C LYS A 196 13.65 3.68 -5.91
N ALA A 197 13.24 4.90 -5.57
CA ALA A 197 13.72 5.58 -4.37
C ALA A 197 13.36 4.81 -3.09
N ALA A 198 12.14 4.26 -3.02
CA ALA A 198 11.71 3.43 -1.90
C ALA A 198 12.55 2.15 -1.78
N LYS A 199 12.82 1.45 -2.90
CA LYS A 199 13.71 0.28 -2.92
C LYS A 199 15.12 0.62 -2.45
N GLN A 200 15.70 1.69 -2.97
CA GLN A 200 17.01 2.17 -2.54
C GLN A 200 17.03 2.51 -1.05
N ALA A 201 15.99 3.14 -0.52
CA ALA A 201 15.89 3.44 0.91
C ALA A 201 15.84 2.16 1.75
N VAL A 202 15.12 1.12 1.30
CA VAL A 202 15.09 -0.19 1.97
C VAL A 202 16.47 -0.85 1.92
N GLU A 203 17.13 -0.89 0.76
CA GLU A 203 18.49 -1.45 0.62
C GLU A 203 19.51 -0.75 1.53
N VAL A 204 19.42 0.58 1.65
CA VAL A 204 20.26 1.37 2.56
C VAL A 204 19.94 1.06 4.02
N ALA A 205 18.66 0.95 4.39
CA ALA A 205 18.27 0.57 5.74
C ALA A 205 18.77 -0.83 6.10
N GLU A 206 18.63 -1.79 5.18
CA GLU A 206 19.10 -3.16 5.34
C GLU A 206 20.63 -3.20 5.51
N SER A 207 21.37 -2.47 4.66
CA SER A 207 22.82 -2.36 4.75
C SER A 207 23.28 -1.77 6.09
N ASN A 208 22.65 -0.69 6.55
CA ASN A 208 22.97 -0.07 7.85
C ASN A 208 22.66 -1.02 9.01
N PHE A 209 21.53 -1.72 8.94
CA PHE A 209 21.15 -2.70 9.95
C PHE A 209 22.14 -3.86 10.01
N GLN A 210 22.53 -4.41 8.85
CA GLN A 210 23.54 -5.46 8.77
C GLN A 210 24.91 -4.99 9.28
N ALA A 211 25.32 -3.76 8.96
CA ALA A 211 26.56 -3.17 9.43
C ALA A 211 26.57 -2.97 10.95
N ALA A 212 25.51 -2.40 11.52
CA ALA A 212 25.35 -2.21 12.96
C ALA A 212 25.37 -3.55 13.71
N THR A 213 24.63 -4.53 13.20
CA THR A 213 24.60 -5.90 13.75
C THR A 213 25.98 -6.54 13.71
N SER A 214 26.70 -6.41 12.60
CA SER A 214 28.04 -6.98 12.44
C SER A 214 29.08 -6.31 13.33
N GLN A 215 28.97 -5.00 13.54
CA GLN A 215 29.84 -4.26 14.46
C GLN A 215 29.59 -4.69 15.91
N ALA A 216 28.32 -4.84 16.32
CA ALA A 216 27.97 -5.32 17.65
C ALA A 216 28.54 -6.72 17.92
N VAL A 217 28.39 -7.66 16.97
CA VAL A 217 28.97 -9.01 17.06
C VAL A 217 30.50 -8.95 17.17
N LYS A 218 31.18 -8.17 16.31
CA LYS A 218 32.64 -8.02 16.35
C LYS A 218 33.14 -7.40 17.66
N ALA A 219 32.41 -6.44 18.24
CA ALA A 219 32.75 -5.83 19.52
C ALA A 219 32.71 -6.87 20.65
N THR A 220 31.68 -7.71 20.69
CA THR A 220 31.60 -8.80 21.68
C THR A 220 32.71 -9.83 21.48
N GLN A 221 33.00 -10.24 20.24
CA GLN A 221 34.11 -11.15 19.95
C GLN A 221 35.48 -10.59 20.40
N THR A 222 35.67 -9.27 20.26
CA THR A 222 36.89 -8.58 20.72
C THR A 222 36.98 -8.56 22.24
N ALA A 223 35.87 -8.28 22.93
CA ALA A 223 35.79 -8.34 24.39
C ALA A 223 36.07 -9.75 24.92
N THR A 224 35.48 -10.79 24.32
CA THR A 224 35.74 -12.19 24.70
C THR A 224 37.20 -12.60 24.47
N ARG A 225 37.83 -12.16 23.38
CA ARG A 225 39.26 -12.40 23.13
C ARG A 225 40.17 -11.71 24.14
N ALA A 226 39.79 -10.50 24.60
CA ALA A 226 40.53 -9.80 25.65
C ALA A 226 40.43 -10.55 26.99
N THR A 227 39.25 -11.06 27.36
CA THR A 227 39.07 -11.89 28.57
C THR A 227 39.88 -13.19 28.50
N LYS A 228 39.91 -13.88 27.35
CA LYS A 228 40.74 -15.08 27.16
C LYS A 228 42.25 -14.85 27.22
N ARG A 229 42.73 -13.62 26.99
CA ARG A 229 44.16 -13.26 27.11
C ARG A 229 44.56 -12.85 28.53
N ALA A 230 43.59 -12.48 29.37
CA ALA A 230 43.81 -12.07 30.75
C ALA A 230 43.66 -13.22 31.77
N ALA A 231 43.13 -14.35 31.32
CA ALA A 231 43.00 -15.62 32.03
C ALA A 231 44.20 -16.53 31.76
#